data_AF-A0A2C9W7H1-F1
#
_entry.id   AF-A0A2C9W7H1-F1
#
_cell.length_a   1.000
_cell.length_b   1.000
_cell.length_c   1.000
_cell.angle_alpha   90.00
_cell.angle_beta   90.00
_cell.angle_gamma   90.00
#
_symmetry.space_group_name_H-M   'P 1'
#
loop_
_entity.id
_entity.type
_entity.pdbx_description
1 polymer ?
#
loop_
_entity_poly.entity_id
_entity_poly.type
_entity_poly.pdbx_seq_one_letter_code
_entity_poly.pdbx_strand_id
1 'polypeptide(L)'
;MKYNNERDDVHIMAKTLLEKFEEKWLQLLPKVVEEERRQTKEQVSVQAGARLAQEASYANMSRDLSRELSKVDVQLEKLRKTVVQKCRKMTVEEKKKLGTALTRLSPEDLTRALEIVADDNPSFQATAEVVDLDMDAQSELTLWRLKVFVKNALKGMGRNSAGVDGNNSNEKKDNTNINNKRSKNSIPTATAATTTNKRRREMRDAINRTSTKKTRR
;
A
#
# COMPACT_ATOMS: atom_id res chain seq x y z
N MET A 1 -52.27 -48.27 -5.76
CA MET A 1 -51.44 -49.48 -5.91
C MET A 1 -50.03 -49.15 -5.47
N LYS A 2 -49.48 -49.87 -4.48
CA LYS A 2 -48.03 -49.89 -4.24
C LYS A 2 -47.45 -50.89 -5.23
N TYR A 3 -46.54 -50.43 -6.08
CA TYR A 3 -45.82 -51.30 -7.00
C TYR A 3 -44.66 -51.95 -6.24
N ASN A 4 -44.41 -53.23 -6.53
CA ASN A 4 -43.29 -54.00 -6.02
C ASN A 4 -43.29 -54.20 -4.50
N ASN A 5 -44.29 -54.96 -4.04
CA ASN A 5 -44.46 -55.29 -2.62
C ASN A 5 -43.28 -56.13 -2.13
N GLU A 6 -43.09 -56.22 -0.82
CA GLU A 6 -41.92 -56.90 -0.21
C GLU A 6 -41.82 -58.40 -0.55
N ARG A 7 -42.92 -58.99 -1.03
CA ARG A 7 -43.00 -60.40 -1.47
C ARG A 7 -42.76 -60.58 -2.97
N ASP A 8 -42.71 -59.49 -3.74
CA ASP A 8 -42.44 -59.55 -5.17
C ASP A 8 -40.95 -59.81 -5.39
N ASP A 9 -40.61 -60.73 -6.31
CA ASP A 9 -39.23 -61.15 -6.56
C ASP A 9 -38.30 -59.98 -6.91
N VAL A 10 -38.80 -58.95 -7.60
CA VAL A 10 -38.00 -57.77 -7.94
C VAL A 10 -37.60 -57.00 -6.67
N HIS A 11 -38.45 -56.96 -5.65
CA HIS A 11 -38.10 -56.38 -4.35
C HIS A 11 -37.03 -57.21 -3.63
N ILE A 12 -37.20 -58.53 -3.61
CA ILE A 12 -36.26 -59.47 -2.97
C ILE A 12 -34.88 -59.40 -3.65
N MET A 13 -34.84 -59.38 -4.99
CA MET A 13 -33.61 -59.22 -5.76
C MET A 13 -32.95 -57.86 -5.50
N ALA A 14 -33.72 -56.77 -5.48
CA ALA A 14 -33.17 -55.44 -5.20
C ALA A 14 -32.53 -55.37 -3.81
N LYS A 15 -33.19 -55.96 -2.79
CA LYS A 15 -32.64 -56.06 -1.43
C LYS A 15 -31.35 -56.89 -1.39
N THR A 16 -31.32 -58.02 -2.08
CA THR A 16 -30.15 -58.91 -2.14
C THR A 16 -28.96 -58.26 -2.87
N LEU A 17 -29.22 -57.55 -3.97
CA LEU A 17 -28.20 -56.81 -4.71
C LEU A 17 -27.68 -55.62 -3.90
N LEU A 18 -28.54 -54.95 -3.15
CA LEU A 18 -28.14 -53.87 -2.24
C LEU A 18 -27.21 -54.39 -1.15
N GLU A 19 -27.55 -55.51 -0.51
CA GLU A 19 -26.73 -56.12 0.54
C GLU A 19 -25.34 -56.53 0.00
N LYS A 20 -25.29 -57.16 -1.18
CA LYS A 20 -24.03 -57.48 -1.87
C LYS A 20 -23.24 -56.23 -2.27
N PHE A 21 -23.92 -55.14 -2.60
CA PHE A 21 -23.28 -53.87 -2.91
C PHE A 21 -22.68 -53.26 -1.65
N GLU A 22 -23.44 -53.19 -0.55
CA GLU A 22 -22.96 -52.61 0.72
C GLU A 22 -21.73 -53.36 1.25
N GLU A 23 -21.72 -54.69 1.21
CA GLU A 23 -20.57 -55.50 1.61
C GLU A 23 -19.31 -55.15 0.80
N LYS A 24 -19.44 -55.07 -0.52
CA LYS A 24 -18.31 -54.70 -1.40
C LYS A 24 -17.94 -53.22 -1.27
N TRP A 25 -18.91 -52.37 -1.00
CA TRP A 25 -18.70 -50.94 -0.81
C TRP A 25 -17.90 -50.66 0.45
N LEU A 26 -18.17 -51.38 1.54
CA LEU A 26 -17.39 -51.30 2.79
C LEU A 26 -15.90 -51.59 2.55
N GLN A 27 -15.56 -52.52 1.65
CA GLN A 27 -14.17 -52.81 1.27
C GLN A 27 -13.51 -51.68 0.45
N LEU A 28 -14.32 -50.87 -0.24
CA LEU A 28 -13.85 -49.73 -1.04
C LEU A 28 -13.75 -48.43 -0.23
N LEU A 29 -14.51 -48.28 0.85
CA LEU A 29 -14.50 -47.07 1.70
C LEU A 29 -13.09 -46.63 2.12
N PRO A 30 -12.17 -47.49 2.58
CA PRO A 30 -10.82 -47.06 2.95
C PRO A 30 -10.03 -46.45 1.79
N LYS A 31 -10.21 -46.97 0.57
CA LYS A 31 -9.55 -46.42 -0.64
C LYS A 31 -10.11 -45.06 -1.02
N VAL A 32 -11.42 -44.88 -0.87
CA VAL A 32 -12.08 -43.58 -1.11
C VAL A 32 -11.60 -42.54 -0.11
N VAL A 33 -11.54 -42.89 1.18
CA VAL A 33 -11.04 -41.99 2.24
C VAL A 33 -9.58 -41.59 1.99
N GLU A 34 -8.73 -42.55 1.64
CA GLU A 34 -7.32 -42.26 1.34
C GLU A 34 -7.14 -41.40 0.09
N GLU A 35 -7.95 -41.62 -0.94
CA GLU A 35 -7.96 -40.82 -2.16
C GLU A 35 -8.45 -39.39 -1.90
N GLU A 36 -9.51 -39.21 -1.11
CA GLU A 36 -9.97 -37.88 -0.66
C GLU A 36 -8.87 -37.16 0.15
N ARG A 37 -8.16 -37.89 1.02
CA ARG A 37 -7.02 -37.38 1.76
C ARG A 37 -5.85 -37.00 0.83
N ARG A 38 -5.66 -37.70 -0.28
CA ARG A 38 -4.63 -37.38 -1.28
C ARG A 38 -4.98 -36.10 -2.03
N GLN A 39 -6.21 -36.00 -2.52
CA GLN A 39 -6.70 -34.84 -3.25
C GLN A 39 -6.69 -33.56 -2.41
N THR A 40 -7.09 -33.65 -1.14
CA THR A 40 -7.04 -32.50 -0.23
C THR A 40 -5.61 -32.01 0.00
N LYS A 41 -4.65 -32.92 0.23
CA LYS A 41 -3.23 -32.54 0.35
C LYS A 41 -2.67 -31.94 -0.93
N GLU A 42 -3.01 -32.50 -2.08
CA GLU A 42 -2.59 -31.97 -3.39
C GLU A 42 -3.16 -30.57 -3.62
N GLN A 43 -4.45 -30.35 -3.34
CA GLN A 43 -5.09 -29.05 -3.47
C GLN A 43 -4.47 -28.00 -2.54
N VAL A 44 -4.14 -28.36 -1.30
CA VAL A 44 -3.41 -27.49 -0.36
C VAL A 44 -2.01 -27.18 -0.88
N SER A 45 -1.30 -28.18 -1.42
CA SER A 45 0.03 -28.00 -2.02
C SER A 45 0.00 -27.03 -3.20
N VAL A 46 -0.95 -27.19 -4.13
CA VAL A 46 -1.14 -26.29 -5.27
C VAL A 46 -1.47 -24.88 -4.80
N GLN A 47 -2.36 -24.74 -3.80
CA GLN A 47 -2.69 -23.44 -3.23
C GLN A 47 -1.48 -22.77 -2.56
N ALA A 48 -0.68 -23.54 -1.83
CA ALA A 48 0.55 -23.05 -1.21
C ALA A 48 1.57 -22.59 -2.26
N GLY A 49 1.75 -23.37 -3.34
CA GLY A 49 2.60 -22.99 -4.47
C GLY A 49 2.16 -21.69 -5.15
N ALA A 50 0.84 -21.52 -5.34
CA ALA A 50 0.29 -20.27 -5.89
C ALA A 50 0.55 -19.05 -4.98
N ARG A 51 0.38 -19.22 -3.66
CA ARG A 51 0.69 -18.17 -2.68
C ARG A 51 2.18 -17.83 -2.67
N LEU A 52 3.05 -18.83 -2.69
CA LEU A 52 4.50 -18.65 -2.72
C LEU A 52 4.94 -17.89 -3.99
N ALA A 53 4.37 -18.22 -5.15
CA ALA A 53 4.66 -17.52 -6.40
C ALA A 53 4.20 -16.05 -6.36
N GLN A 54 3.03 -15.79 -5.79
CA GLN A 54 2.54 -14.44 -5.58
C GLN A 54 3.46 -13.66 -4.63
N GLU A 55 3.86 -14.25 -3.51
CA GLU A 55 4.79 -13.63 -2.56
C GLU A 55 6.16 -13.34 -3.19
N ALA A 56 6.70 -14.27 -3.99
CA ALA A 56 7.93 -14.05 -4.75
C ALA A 56 7.81 -12.88 -5.72
N SER A 57 6.67 -12.73 -6.40
CA SER A 57 6.42 -11.59 -7.28
C SER A 57 6.40 -10.25 -6.53
N TYR A 58 5.76 -10.20 -5.36
CA TYR A 58 5.75 -9.00 -4.52
C TYR A 58 7.13 -8.67 -3.96
N ALA A 59 7.88 -9.69 -3.52
CA ALA A 59 9.25 -9.52 -3.04
C ALA A 59 10.16 -8.95 -4.14
N ASN A 60 10.04 -9.43 -5.38
CA ASN A 60 10.81 -8.90 -6.51
C ASN A 60 10.45 -7.43 -6.80
N MET A 61 9.17 -7.11 -6.88
CA MET A 61 8.73 -5.73 -7.09
C MET A 61 9.19 -4.80 -5.97
N SER A 62 9.18 -5.26 -4.71
CA SER A 62 9.72 -4.50 -3.58
C SER A 62 11.22 -4.24 -3.71
N ARG A 63 12.00 -5.24 -4.15
CA ARG A 63 13.45 -5.08 -4.38
C ARG A 63 13.73 -4.09 -5.51
N ASP A 64 12.96 -4.15 -6.59
CA ASP A 64 13.12 -3.23 -7.73
C ASP A 64 12.79 -1.80 -7.33
N LEU A 65 11.70 -1.58 -6.60
CA LEU A 65 11.36 -0.27 -6.04
C LEU A 65 12.46 0.26 -5.12
N SER A 66 12.99 -0.58 -4.24
CA SER A 66 14.11 -0.21 -3.35
C SER A 66 15.35 0.19 -4.15
N ARG A 67 15.67 -0.54 -5.24
CA ARG A 67 16.81 -0.23 -6.10
C ARG A 67 16.66 1.13 -6.77
N GLU A 68 15.48 1.43 -7.31
CA GLU A 68 15.21 2.72 -7.93
C GLU A 68 15.26 3.86 -6.91
N LEU A 69 14.76 3.66 -5.68
CA LEU A 69 14.89 4.64 -4.61
C LEU A 69 16.37 4.92 -4.26
N SER A 70 17.19 3.89 -4.11
CA SER A 70 18.63 4.08 -3.86
C SER A 70 19.33 4.81 -5.01
N LYS A 71 18.91 4.58 -6.26
CA LYS A 71 19.46 5.31 -7.41
C LYS A 71 19.09 6.80 -7.36
N VAL A 72 17.85 7.12 -7.03
CA VAL A 72 17.41 8.51 -6.84
C VAL A 72 18.20 9.17 -5.72
N ASP A 73 18.43 8.48 -4.60
CA ASP A 73 19.22 8.97 -3.48
C ASP A 73 20.66 9.34 -3.89
N VAL A 74 21.33 8.44 -4.62
CA VAL A 74 22.68 8.72 -5.18
C VAL A 74 22.66 9.92 -6.14
N GLN A 75 21.62 10.08 -6.94
CA GLN A 75 21.47 11.24 -7.83
C GLN A 75 21.25 12.54 -7.06
N LEU A 76 20.44 12.52 -6.01
CA LEU A 76 20.21 13.66 -5.13
C LEU A 76 21.51 14.07 -4.43
N GLU A 77 22.28 13.12 -3.91
CA GLU A 77 23.56 13.41 -3.29
C GLU A 77 24.58 13.97 -4.28
N LYS A 78 24.62 13.46 -5.51
CA LYS A 78 25.45 14.05 -6.58
C LYS A 78 25.03 15.49 -6.89
N LEU A 79 23.73 15.74 -6.99
CA LEU A 79 23.19 17.08 -7.25
C LEU A 79 23.52 18.02 -6.10
N ARG A 80 23.30 17.58 -4.85
CA ARG A 80 23.67 18.31 -3.63
C ARG A 80 25.13 18.71 -3.65
N LYS A 81 26.05 17.76 -3.91
CA LYS A 81 27.49 18.03 -4.04
C LYS A 81 27.80 19.05 -5.15
N THR A 82 27.15 18.94 -6.31
CA THR A 82 27.34 19.87 -7.42
C THR A 82 26.87 21.28 -7.05
N VAL A 83 25.75 21.39 -6.34
CA VAL A 83 25.24 22.68 -5.84
C VAL A 83 26.20 23.26 -4.81
N VAL A 84 26.69 22.48 -3.84
CA VAL A 84 27.70 22.92 -2.84
C VAL A 84 28.91 23.53 -3.54
N GLN A 85 29.45 22.83 -4.54
CA GLN A 85 30.65 23.27 -5.26
C GLN A 85 30.43 24.58 -6.04
N LYS A 86 29.20 24.80 -6.53
CA LYS A 86 28.83 26.03 -7.25
C LYS A 86 28.36 27.16 -6.33
N CYS A 87 28.02 26.86 -5.09
CA CYS A 87 27.63 27.86 -4.11
C CYS A 87 28.83 28.78 -3.80
N ARG A 88 28.66 30.07 -4.08
CA ARG A 88 29.60 31.12 -3.66
C ARG A 88 29.63 31.19 -2.13
N LYS A 89 30.82 31.44 -1.57
CA LYS A 89 30.97 31.76 -0.14
C LYS A 89 30.19 33.01 0.27
N MET A 90 29.47 32.93 1.38
CA MET A 90 28.70 34.07 1.89
C MET A 90 29.62 35.13 2.49
N THR A 91 29.41 36.41 2.20
CA THR A 91 30.27 37.48 2.76
C THR A 91 29.95 37.76 4.23
N VAL A 92 30.87 38.41 4.93
CA VAL A 92 30.72 38.76 6.36
C VAL A 92 29.51 39.67 6.58
N GLU A 93 29.23 40.59 5.66
CA GLU A 93 28.06 41.47 5.73
C GLU A 93 26.76 40.68 5.57
N GLU A 94 26.76 39.67 4.70
CA GLU A 94 25.60 38.79 4.52
C GLU A 94 25.37 37.90 5.74
N LYS A 95 26.43 37.40 6.37
CA LYS A 95 26.39 36.67 7.65
C LYS A 95 25.82 37.54 8.77
N LYS A 96 26.31 38.78 8.90
CA LYS A 96 25.80 39.74 9.90
C LYS A 96 24.32 40.06 9.67
N LYS A 97 23.91 40.31 8.43
CA LYS A 97 22.50 40.54 8.07
C LYS A 97 21.62 39.33 8.40
N LEU A 98 22.10 38.12 8.15
CA LEU A 98 21.40 36.89 8.49
C LEU A 98 21.23 36.73 10.01
N GLY A 99 22.27 37.02 10.79
CA GLY A 99 22.19 37.04 12.26
C GLY A 99 21.13 38.01 12.78
N THR A 100 21.10 39.24 12.25
CA THR A 100 20.06 40.23 12.61
C THR A 100 18.66 39.84 12.14
N ALA A 101 18.54 38.98 11.12
CA ALA A 101 17.27 38.52 10.61
C ALA A 101 16.70 37.37 11.45
N LEU A 102 17.58 36.52 12.02
CA LEU A 102 17.20 35.45 12.94
C LEU A 102 16.56 35.98 14.22
N THR A 103 17.07 37.09 14.77
CA THR A 103 16.49 37.72 15.97
C THR A 103 15.10 38.31 15.75
N ARG A 104 14.65 38.41 14.50
CA ARG A 104 13.33 38.93 14.11
C ARG A 104 12.31 37.83 13.79
N LEU A 105 12.71 36.56 13.86
CA LEU A 105 11.82 35.43 13.63
C LEU A 105 10.88 35.20 14.82
N SER A 106 9.76 34.51 14.57
CA SER A 106 8.95 33.97 15.66
C SER A 106 9.68 32.81 16.35
N PRO A 107 9.32 32.46 17.59
CA PRO A 107 9.92 31.34 18.31
C PRO A 107 9.86 30.02 17.51
N GLU A 108 8.75 29.74 16.84
CA GLU A 108 8.56 28.50 16.06
C GLU A 108 9.46 28.44 14.82
N ASP A 109 9.60 29.57 14.12
CA ASP A 109 10.48 29.66 12.95
C ASP A 109 11.96 29.67 13.36
N LEU A 110 12.29 30.22 14.53
CA LEU A 110 13.63 30.14 15.09
C LEU A 110 14.02 28.70 15.41
N THR A 111 13.15 27.92 16.05
CA THR A 111 13.41 26.48 16.30
C THR A 111 13.67 25.73 14.99
N ARG A 112 12.83 25.94 13.97
CA ARG A 112 13.05 25.32 12.65
C ARG A 112 14.33 25.79 11.97
N ALA A 113 14.73 27.06 12.16
CA ALA A 113 16.00 27.57 11.67
C ALA A 113 17.20 26.89 12.34
N LEU A 114 17.11 26.58 13.64
CA LEU A 114 18.14 25.87 14.39
C LEU A 114 18.19 24.37 14.03
N GLU A 115 17.05 23.74 13.74
CA GLU A 115 17.00 22.38 13.20
C GLU A 115 17.76 22.25 11.87
N ILE A 116 17.65 23.23 10.97
CA ILE A 116 18.42 23.27 9.72
C ILE A 116 19.93 23.25 9.96
N VAL A 117 20.40 23.83 11.06
CA VAL A 117 21.81 23.81 11.46
C VAL A 117 22.18 22.45 12.06
N ALA A 118 21.32 21.87 12.88
CA ALA A 118 21.52 20.54 13.47
C ALA A 118 21.57 19.43 12.41
N ASP A 119 20.80 19.54 11.32
CA ASP A 119 20.79 18.59 10.20
C ASP A 119 22.19 18.36 9.60
N ASP A 120 22.99 19.43 9.49
CA ASP A 120 24.33 19.37 8.91
C ASP A 120 25.44 19.22 9.98
N ASN A 121 25.11 19.42 11.27
CA ASN A 121 26.04 19.35 12.41
C ASN A 121 25.46 18.54 13.58
N PRO A 122 25.75 17.23 13.68
CA PRO A 122 25.20 16.36 14.72
C PRO A 122 25.59 16.72 16.15
N SER A 123 26.67 17.48 16.33
CA SER A 123 27.14 17.98 17.64
C SER A 123 26.39 19.24 18.11
N PHE A 124 25.56 19.84 17.27
CA PHE A 124 24.82 21.06 17.58
C PHE A 124 23.54 20.75 18.37
N GLN A 125 23.39 21.37 19.53
CA GLN A 125 22.20 21.20 20.38
C GLN A 125 21.18 22.33 20.12
N ALA A 126 20.23 22.08 19.22
CA ALA A 126 19.21 23.07 18.84
C ALA A 126 18.16 23.38 19.93
N THR A 127 18.03 22.54 20.96
CA THR A 127 17.01 22.63 22.01
C THR A 127 17.48 23.31 23.30
N ALA A 128 18.72 23.79 23.36
CA ALA A 128 19.24 24.48 24.54
C ALA A 128 18.59 25.87 24.71
N GLU A 129 18.47 26.33 25.96
CA GLU A 129 17.86 27.63 26.31
C GLU A 129 18.68 28.82 25.79
N VAL A 130 20.01 28.65 25.70
CA VAL A 130 20.93 29.59 25.05
C VAL A 130 21.74 28.82 24.03
N VAL A 131 21.55 29.13 22.75
CA VAL A 131 22.27 28.52 21.64
C VAL A 131 23.22 29.57 21.05
N ASP A 132 24.52 29.31 21.13
CA ASP A 132 25.52 30.11 20.44
C ASP A 132 25.72 29.56 19.02
N LEU A 133 25.41 30.39 18.02
CA LEU A 133 25.51 30.03 16.61
C LEU A 133 26.62 30.84 15.95
N ASP A 134 27.79 30.22 15.81
CA ASP A 134 28.90 30.78 15.05
C ASP A 134 28.64 30.63 13.55
N MET A 135 28.38 31.75 12.88
CA MET A 135 28.11 31.86 11.44
C MET A 135 29.35 31.64 10.56
N ASP A 136 30.55 31.76 11.11
CA ASP A 136 31.80 31.53 10.39
C ASP A 136 32.24 30.07 10.42
N ALA A 137 31.84 29.32 11.44
CA ALA A 137 32.09 27.88 11.55
C ALA A 137 31.11 27.00 10.73
N GLN A 138 29.98 27.55 10.27
CA GLN A 138 28.98 26.78 9.51
C GLN A 138 29.39 26.48 8.07
N SER A 139 28.90 25.37 7.51
CA SER A 139 29.07 25.05 6.09
C SER A 139 28.33 26.06 5.20
N GLU A 140 28.88 26.33 4.01
CA GLU A 140 28.27 27.28 3.07
C GLU A 140 26.85 26.87 2.67
N LEU A 141 26.59 25.56 2.54
CA LEU A 141 25.23 25.05 2.29
C LEU A 141 24.26 25.43 3.41
N THR A 142 24.66 25.20 4.66
CA THR A 142 23.83 25.46 5.84
C THR A 142 23.49 26.95 5.91
N LEU A 143 24.47 27.83 5.67
CA LEU A 143 24.27 29.28 5.62
C LEU A 143 23.30 29.72 4.51
N TRP A 144 23.40 29.13 3.31
CA TRP A 144 22.48 29.43 2.22
C TRP A 144 21.06 28.88 2.46
N ARG A 145 20.94 27.65 3.00
CA ARG A 145 19.65 27.06 3.42
C ARG A 145 18.98 27.96 4.47
N LEU A 146 19.75 28.37 5.48
CA LEU A 146 19.30 29.26 6.54
C LEU A 146 18.84 30.61 5.97
N LYS A 147 19.61 31.22 5.07
CA LYS A 147 19.24 32.48 4.41
C LYS A 147 17.94 32.40 3.62
N VAL A 148 17.73 31.31 2.87
CA VAL A 148 16.48 31.10 2.11
C VAL A 148 15.31 30.91 3.06
N PHE A 149 15.49 30.11 4.11
CA PHE A 149 14.46 29.88 5.12
C PHE A 149 14.07 31.16 5.84
N VAL A 150 15.03 31.90 6.40
CA VAL A 150 14.82 33.16 7.12
C VAL A 150 14.13 34.20 6.23
N LYS A 151 14.54 34.30 4.95
CA LYS A 151 13.88 35.19 3.98
C LYS A 151 12.41 34.83 3.76
N ASN A 152 12.09 33.53 3.68
CA ASN A 152 10.73 33.06 3.46
C ASN A 152 9.85 33.25 4.71
N ALA A 153 10.38 32.95 5.90
CA ALA A 153 9.71 33.16 7.18
C ALA A 153 9.37 34.64 7.39
N LEU A 154 10.34 35.55 7.16
CA LEU A 154 10.11 36.99 7.26
C LEU A 154 9.16 37.53 6.19
N LYS A 155 9.13 36.94 4.99
CA LYS A 155 8.17 37.31 3.93
C LYS A 155 6.76 36.82 4.23
N GLY A 156 6.60 35.69 4.94
CA GLY A 156 5.32 35.21 5.45
C GLY A 156 4.74 36.11 6.53
N MET A 157 5.60 36.69 7.39
CA MET A 157 5.21 37.63 8.45
C MET A 157 4.52 38.91 7.91
N GLY A 158 4.91 39.39 6.73
CA GLY A 158 4.34 40.58 6.09
C GLY A 158 2.99 40.37 5.40
N ARG A 159 2.50 39.13 5.28
CA ARG A 159 1.20 38.81 4.67
C ARG A 159 0.11 38.51 5.69
N ASN A 160 0.46 38.25 6.95
CA ASN A 160 -0.50 37.89 7.99
C ASN A 160 -0.95 39.10 8.86
N SER A 161 -0.44 40.29 8.56
CA SER A 161 -0.75 41.56 9.25
C SER A 161 -1.33 42.64 8.33
N ALA A 162 -1.54 42.35 7.04
CA ALA A 162 -2.28 43.23 6.13
C ALA A 162 -3.75 42.85 6.16
N GLY A 163 -4.56 43.77 6.68
CA GLY A 163 -5.96 43.60 6.95
C GLY A 163 -6.82 43.25 5.74
N VAL A 164 -8.01 42.78 6.09
CA VAL A 164 -9.24 42.87 5.31
C VAL A 164 -9.29 44.21 4.57
N ASP A 165 -9.08 44.20 3.25
CA ASP A 165 -9.81 45.09 2.36
C ASP A 165 -9.89 44.48 0.95
N GLY A 166 -11.09 44.57 0.39
CA GLY A 166 -11.39 44.03 -0.93
C GLY A 166 -10.82 44.91 -2.05
N ASN A 167 -10.50 44.32 -3.19
CA ASN A 167 -11.36 44.36 -4.37
C ASN A 167 -10.61 43.83 -5.61
N ASN A 168 -11.41 43.26 -6.50
CA ASN A 168 -11.15 42.74 -7.84
C ASN A 168 -10.17 43.56 -8.70
N SER A 169 -9.44 42.86 -9.58
CA SER A 169 -9.70 42.90 -11.04
C SER A 169 -8.89 41.87 -11.82
N ASN A 170 -9.62 41.04 -12.59
CA ASN A 170 -9.32 40.46 -13.90
C ASN A 170 -7.86 40.36 -14.37
N GLU A 171 -7.40 39.12 -14.64
CA GLU A 171 -6.92 38.79 -15.98
C GLU A 171 -6.92 37.27 -16.30
N LYS A 172 -7.49 36.98 -17.48
CA LYS A 172 -7.32 35.83 -18.39
C LYS A 172 -7.40 34.40 -17.86
N LYS A 173 -8.58 33.82 -18.11
CA LYS A 173 -8.78 32.38 -18.33
C LYS A 173 -8.08 31.95 -19.63
N ASP A 174 -6.96 31.25 -19.51
CA ASP A 174 -6.53 30.30 -20.53
C ASP A 174 -7.06 28.91 -20.14
N ASN A 175 -8.08 28.46 -20.87
CA ASN A 175 -8.64 27.12 -20.76
C ASN A 175 -7.70 26.12 -21.44
N THR A 176 -6.73 25.60 -20.70
CA THR A 176 -6.00 24.39 -21.12
C THR A 176 -6.78 23.17 -20.64
N ASN A 177 -7.61 22.63 -21.54
CA ASN A 177 -8.34 21.38 -21.37
C ASN A 177 -7.35 20.20 -21.28
N ILE A 178 -6.86 19.90 -20.08
CA ILE A 178 -6.10 18.68 -19.81
C ILE A 178 -7.09 17.64 -19.28
N ASN A 179 -7.51 16.77 -20.18
CA ASN A 179 -8.31 15.59 -19.89
C ASN A 179 -7.64 14.75 -18.80
N ASN A 180 -8.22 14.79 -17.60
CA ASN A 180 -7.99 13.82 -16.54
C ASN A 180 -8.49 12.44 -17.01
N LYS A 181 -7.63 11.67 -17.69
CA LYS A 181 -7.78 10.22 -17.72
C LYS A 181 -7.52 9.71 -16.32
N ARG A 182 -8.61 9.58 -15.56
CA ARG A 182 -8.74 8.81 -14.33
C ARG A 182 -8.28 7.38 -14.61
N SER A 183 -6.99 7.12 -14.46
CA SER A 183 -6.43 5.77 -14.40
C SER A 183 -6.95 5.13 -13.13
N LYS A 184 -8.02 4.35 -13.28
CA LYS A 184 -8.47 3.40 -12.26
C LYS A 184 -7.45 2.25 -12.21
N ASN A 185 -6.34 2.45 -11.50
CA ASN A 185 -5.60 1.31 -10.94
C ASN A 185 -6.29 0.88 -9.64
N SER A 186 -7.52 0.39 -9.78
CA SER A 186 -8.08 -0.57 -8.85
C SER A 186 -7.45 -1.92 -9.19
N ILE A 187 -6.69 -2.48 -8.24
CA ILE A 187 -6.27 -3.88 -8.25
C ILE A 187 -7.50 -4.73 -8.59
N PRO A 188 -7.51 -5.52 -9.68
CA PRO A 188 -8.57 -6.49 -9.86
C PRO A 188 -8.24 -7.69 -8.98
N THR A 189 -8.66 -7.66 -7.73
CA THR A 189 -8.95 -8.89 -6.99
C THR A 189 -10.28 -9.42 -7.52
N ALA A 190 -10.30 -9.82 -8.80
CA ALA A 190 -11.42 -10.52 -9.39
C ALA A 190 -11.35 -11.97 -8.90
N THR A 191 -12.02 -12.20 -7.77
CA THR A 191 -12.37 -13.52 -7.29
C THR A 191 -13.05 -14.31 -8.42
N ALA A 192 -12.35 -15.31 -8.96
CA ALA A 192 -12.90 -16.36 -9.81
C ALA A 192 -13.84 -17.33 -9.02
N ALA A 193 -14.58 -16.80 -8.05
CA ALA A 193 -15.44 -17.54 -7.14
C ALA A 193 -16.92 -17.50 -7.55
N THR A 194 -17.33 -16.61 -8.47
CA THR A 194 -18.76 -16.44 -8.78
C THR A 194 -19.30 -17.56 -9.68
N THR A 195 -18.52 -18.05 -10.64
CA THR A 195 -18.99 -19.11 -11.57
C THR A 195 -19.01 -20.49 -10.91
N THR A 196 -18.04 -20.77 -10.03
CA THR A 196 -17.98 -22.01 -9.24
C THR A 196 -19.03 -22.04 -8.12
N ASN A 197 -19.35 -20.90 -7.50
CA ASN A 197 -20.43 -20.83 -6.50
C ASN A 197 -21.83 -20.92 -7.12
N LYS A 198 -22.03 -20.43 -8.35
CA LYS A 198 -23.28 -20.62 -9.10
C LYS A 198 -23.53 -22.10 -9.42
N ARG A 199 -22.53 -22.81 -9.96
CA ARG A 199 -22.60 -24.25 -10.19
C ARG A 199 -22.74 -25.08 -8.90
N ARG A 200 -22.09 -24.70 -7.79
CA ARG A 200 -22.23 -25.36 -6.48
C ARG A 200 -23.58 -25.11 -5.80
N ARG A 201 -24.27 -24.00 -6.07
CA ARG A 201 -25.66 -23.76 -5.62
C ARG A 201 -26.64 -24.55 -6.48
N GLU A 202 -26.47 -24.55 -7.80
CA GLU A 202 -27.32 -25.32 -8.72
C GLU A 202 -27.25 -26.85 -8.45
N MET A 203 -26.07 -27.38 -8.10
CA MET A 203 -25.90 -28.79 -7.69
C MET A 203 -26.59 -29.10 -6.34
N ARG A 204 -26.53 -28.20 -5.35
CA ARG A 204 -27.21 -28.38 -4.05
C ARG A 204 -28.73 -28.31 -4.18
N ASP A 205 -29.23 -27.40 -5.01
CA ASP A 205 -30.66 -27.24 -5.25
C ASP A 205 -31.23 -28.41 -6.07
N ALA A 206 -30.43 -29.03 -6.95
CA ALA A 206 -30.81 -30.26 -7.66
C ALA A 206 -30.94 -31.47 -6.71
N ILE A 207 -30.04 -31.60 -5.73
CA ILE A 207 -30.06 -32.69 -4.73
C ILE A 207 -31.25 -32.54 -3.75
N ASN A 208 -31.64 -31.32 -3.41
CA ASN A 208 -32.82 -31.06 -2.57
C ASN A 208 -34.16 -31.26 -3.31
N ARG A 209 -34.19 -31.08 -4.63
CA ARG A 209 -35.38 -31.36 -5.46
C ARG A 209 -35.61 -32.85 -5.72
N THR A 210 -34.55 -33.68 -5.71
CA THR A 210 -34.69 -35.14 -5.85
C THR A 210 -35.06 -35.84 -4.53
N SER A 211 -34.75 -35.24 -3.38
CA SER A 211 -35.10 -35.75 -2.04
C SER A 211 -36.53 -35.39 -1.62
N THR A 212 -37.07 -34.24 -2.04
CA THR A 212 -38.49 -33.87 -1.83
C THR A 212 -39.47 -34.69 -2.68
N LYS A 213 -39.03 -35.22 -3.84
CA LYS A 213 -39.82 -36.18 -4.64
C LYS A 213 -39.89 -37.60 -4.05
N LYS A 214 -39.06 -37.94 -3.06
CA LYS A 214 -39.06 -39.27 -2.40
C LYS A 214 -39.90 -39.33 -1.12
N THR A 215 -40.47 -38.20 -0.69
CA THR A 215 -41.34 -38.11 0.51
C THR A 215 -42.83 -37.94 0.16
N ARG A 216 -43.18 -37.90 -1.13
CA ARG A 216 -44.57 -37.89 -1.59
C ARG A 216 -44.75 -38.88 -2.75
N ARG A 217 -45.30 -40.04 -2.38
CA ARG A 217 -45.74 -41.20 -3.19
C ARG A 217 -44.75 -42.36 -3.28
#